data_AF-A0A965ITH8-F1
#
_entry.id   AF-A0A965ITH8-F1
#
_cell.length_a   1.000
_cell.length_b   1.000
_cell.length_c   1.000
_cell.angle_alpha   90.00
_cell.angle_beta   90.00
_cell.angle_gamma   90.00
#
_symmetry.space_group_name_H-M   'P 1'
#
loop_
_entity.id
_entity.type
_entity.pdbx_description
1 polymer ?
#
loop_
_entity_poly.entity_id
_entity_poly.type
_entity_poly.pdbx_seq_one_letter_code
_entity_poly.pdbx_strand_id
1 'polypeptide(L)'
;DSYEWQRGKAMRAKVMILSLLMVTGGFVTQSASASVSWAPNPRWSQVNALAGAGIFQQDLRMFDDTGAKMTDDAGQHGTVYVRTDVHQVTLTYDCTKKQGIGSLPASTCAGSTVQFGVDISGFDLYRVDLTFDGVKQKENDALYLYKNEVADANGVASLVIGVTNRGKFSEGLTIGADDYLGVSVSNCDRTVRNGVTLCDTSDRAGTTDTVGPLNVLFEGAGYYPQVKMLNQDRTPALPNCGGLNWAKDETWDWSVYKRSWFGEYACVYAKSYQVGDWVTIPYQVLDIWGAPMVNQPVDFFHASTPPNCGSLRCKWGPEVAHKYTDKNGYVTFTVQNLNTAAEACANQGYNDDTKETHTCSIGVGFNASTGMSPESQDLFWPQFVNTTE
;
A
#
# COMPACT_ATOMS: atom_id res chain seq x y z
N ASP A 1 93.99 0.83 -4.54
CA ASP A 1 94.90 1.37 -3.51
C ASP A 1 95.61 2.62 -3.99
N SER A 2 95.66 3.60 -3.08
CA SER A 2 96.52 4.80 -3.00
C SER A 2 96.49 5.89 -4.10
N TYR A 3 95.71 6.93 -3.76
CA TYR A 3 95.87 8.39 -3.94
C TYR A 3 97.27 8.98 -4.19
N GLU A 4 97.33 10.03 -5.05
CA GLU A 4 98.16 11.26 -4.97
C GLU A 4 97.68 12.24 -6.08
N TRP A 5 96.95 13.33 -5.82
CA TRP A 5 97.25 14.69 -5.30
C TRP A 5 98.11 15.63 -6.20
N GLN A 6 97.57 16.85 -6.41
CA GLN A 6 98.14 18.11 -7.00
C GLN A 6 97.96 18.36 -8.50
N ARG A 7 97.01 19.21 -8.93
CA ARG A 7 96.90 20.70 -8.85
C ARG A 7 97.65 21.44 -9.96
N GLY A 8 96.85 22.08 -10.83
CA GLY A 8 96.89 23.54 -10.98
C GLY A 8 97.32 24.09 -12.33
N LYS A 9 96.36 24.62 -13.11
CA LYS A 9 96.43 25.98 -13.68
C LYS A 9 95.03 26.50 -13.97
N ALA A 10 94.77 27.67 -13.40
CA ALA A 10 93.51 28.40 -13.46
C ALA A 10 93.39 29.21 -14.75
N MET A 11 92.16 29.37 -15.26
CA MET A 11 91.72 30.68 -15.74
C MET A 11 90.19 30.80 -15.61
N ARG A 12 89.79 31.91 -14.98
CA ARG A 12 88.44 32.29 -14.59
C ARG A 12 87.64 32.76 -15.82
N ALA A 13 86.38 32.36 -15.94
CA ALA A 13 85.36 33.21 -16.55
C ALA A 13 83.93 32.81 -16.11
N LYS A 14 83.37 33.68 -15.26
CA LYS A 14 81.96 34.09 -15.16
C LYS A 14 80.92 33.01 -14.81
N VAL A 15 80.62 33.02 -13.51
CA VAL A 15 79.35 32.66 -12.89
C VAL A 15 78.20 33.45 -13.53
N MET A 16 77.16 32.76 -13.99
CA MET A 16 75.79 33.26 -13.96
C MET A 16 74.94 32.15 -13.31
N ILE A 17 74.56 32.38 -12.05
CA ILE A 17 73.65 31.55 -11.28
C ILE A 17 72.25 31.82 -11.82
N LEU A 18 71.66 30.82 -12.49
CA LEU A 18 70.23 30.79 -12.72
C LEU A 18 69.63 29.82 -11.72
N SER A 19 69.07 30.39 -10.65
CA SER A 19 68.36 29.71 -9.59
C SER A 19 67.10 29.05 -10.15
N LEU A 20 67.18 27.76 -10.48
CA LEU A 20 65.99 26.96 -10.72
C LEU A 20 65.37 26.63 -9.36
N LEU A 21 64.44 27.48 -8.90
CA LEU A 21 63.49 27.07 -7.87
C LEU A 21 62.68 25.91 -8.45
N MET A 22 63.02 24.67 -8.07
CA MET A 22 62.08 23.57 -8.16
C MET A 22 60.98 23.84 -7.14
N VAL A 23 59.90 24.48 -7.59
CA VAL A 23 58.61 24.36 -6.92
C VAL A 23 58.22 22.90 -7.08
N THR A 24 58.47 22.09 -6.05
CA THR A 24 57.76 20.84 -5.85
C THR A 24 56.30 21.23 -5.59
N GLY A 25 55.59 21.52 -6.67
CA GLY A 25 54.14 21.55 -6.69
C GLY A 25 53.70 20.14 -6.37
N GLY A 26 53.40 19.89 -5.10
CA GLY A 26 52.61 18.76 -4.71
C GLY A 26 51.30 18.86 -5.49
N PHE A 27 51.20 18.11 -6.59
CA PHE A 27 49.92 17.73 -7.13
C PHE A 27 49.26 16.87 -6.06
N VAL A 28 48.61 17.53 -5.11
CA VAL A 28 47.52 16.91 -4.38
C VAL A 28 46.50 16.65 -5.48
N THR A 29 46.49 15.42 -5.99
CA THR A 29 45.33 14.90 -6.69
C THR A 29 44.21 14.91 -5.66
N GLN A 30 43.49 16.02 -5.57
CA GLN A 30 42.15 15.98 -5.00
C GLN A 30 41.41 14.98 -5.87
N SER A 31 41.19 13.79 -5.31
CA SER A 31 40.18 12.87 -5.82
C SER A 31 38.95 13.71 -6.04
N ALA A 32 38.51 13.87 -7.29
CA ALA A 32 37.23 14.49 -7.58
C ALA A 32 36.19 13.63 -6.86
N SER A 33 35.73 14.08 -5.69
CA SER A 33 34.53 13.52 -5.09
C SER A 33 33.42 13.93 -6.02
N ALA A 34 32.99 13.04 -6.92
CA ALA A 34 31.77 13.25 -7.67
C ALA A 34 30.68 13.55 -6.64
N SER A 35 30.12 14.76 -6.69
CA SER A 35 28.98 15.12 -5.85
C SER A 35 27.85 14.15 -6.19
N VAL A 36 27.40 13.36 -5.22
CA VAL A 36 26.26 12.47 -5.39
C VAL A 36 25.06 13.34 -5.79
N SER A 37 24.45 13.04 -6.94
CA SER A 37 23.23 13.71 -7.37
C SER A 37 22.06 13.04 -6.70
N TRP A 38 21.42 13.69 -5.73
CA TRP A 38 20.27 13.12 -5.01
C TRP A 38 18.97 13.28 -5.78
N ALA A 39 18.06 12.31 -5.61
CA ALA A 39 16.71 12.40 -6.12
C ALA A 39 15.97 13.61 -5.50
N PRO A 40 15.30 14.46 -6.29
CA PRO A 40 14.63 15.63 -5.77
C PRO A 40 13.32 15.24 -5.07
N ASN A 41 13.11 15.76 -3.87
CA ASN A 41 11.88 15.77 -3.08
C ASN A 41 11.06 14.46 -3.12
N PRO A 42 11.55 13.36 -2.50
CA PRO A 42 10.79 12.12 -2.38
C PRO A 42 9.40 12.32 -1.78
N ARG A 43 8.43 11.58 -2.32
CA ARG A 43 6.98 11.71 -2.05
C ARG A 43 6.35 10.35 -1.79
N TRP A 44 5.25 10.30 -1.02
CA TRP A 44 4.56 9.04 -0.67
C TRP A 44 4.09 8.28 -1.90
N SER A 45 3.55 9.01 -2.88
CA SER A 45 3.16 8.47 -4.19
C SER A 45 4.25 7.67 -4.91
N GLN A 46 5.52 7.95 -4.61
CA GLN A 46 6.68 7.39 -5.30
C GLN A 46 7.20 6.10 -4.66
N VAL A 47 6.81 5.79 -3.42
CA VAL A 47 7.30 4.61 -2.68
C VAL A 47 6.26 3.50 -2.72
N ASN A 48 6.60 2.37 -3.33
CA ASN A 48 5.67 1.25 -3.49
C ASN A 48 6.39 -0.10 -3.39
N ALA A 49 5.66 -1.14 -2.99
CA ALA A 49 6.13 -2.51 -3.16
C ALA A 49 5.75 -3.01 -4.57
N LEU A 50 6.64 -3.78 -5.18
CA LEU A 50 6.33 -4.49 -6.41
C LEU A 50 5.31 -5.60 -6.11
N ALA A 51 4.17 -5.56 -6.80
CA ALA A 51 3.14 -6.58 -6.64
C ALA A 51 3.65 -7.97 -7.02
N GLY A 52 3.25 -8.98 -6.26
CA GLY A 52 3.67 -10.36 -6.44
C GLY A 52 2.71 -11.34 -5.74
N ALA A 53 2.89 -12.63 -5.98
CA ALA A 53 2.12 -13.65 -5.27
C ALA A 53 2.39 -13.56 -3.76
N GLY A 54 1.34 -13.33 -2.96
CA GLY A 54 1.47 -13.13 -1.51
C GLY A 54 2.04 -11.77 -1.11
N ILE A 55 2.10 -10.79 -2.02
CA ILE A 55 2.46 -9.40 -1.69
C ILE A 55 1.32 -8.51 -2.15
N PHE A 56 0.75 -7.77 -1.22
CA PHE A 56 -0.37 -6.88 -1.46
C PHE A 56 -0.10 -5.53 -0.83
N GLN A 57 -0.20 -4.45 -1.59
CA GLN A 57 -0.11 -3.09 -1.06
C GLN A 57 -1.52 -2.51 -0.89
N GLN A 58 -1.76 -1.98 0.31
CA GLN A 58 -2.99 -1.31 0.68
C GLN A 58 -3.25 -0.10 -0.24
N ASP A 59 -4.51 0.09 -0.61
CA ASP A 59 -4.99 1.27 -1.32
C ASP A 59 -6.37 1.67 -0.79
N LEU A 60 -6.40 2.51 0.24
CA LEU A 60 -7.63 2.88 0.97
C LEU A 60 -8.64 3.69 0.14
N ARG A 61 -8.27 4.13 -1.07
CA ARG A 61 -9.04 5.05 -1.92
C ARG A 61 -9.61 6.25 -1.14
N MET A 62 -8.77 6.94 -0.37
CA MET A 62 -9.17 8.20 0.27
C MET A 62 -9.23 9.33 -0.76
N PHE A 63 -10.20 10.21 -0.60
CA PHE A 63 -10.43 11.36 -1.48
C PHE A 63 -10.44 12.64 -0.65
N ASP A 64 -9.97 13.74 -1.23
CA ASP A 64 -10.08 15.06 -0.62
C ASP A 64 -11.52 15.61 -0.73
N ASP A 65 -11.75 16.81 -0.16
CA ASP A 65 -13.05 17.49 -0.17
C ASP A 65 -13.58 17.79 -1.59
N THR A 66 -12.72 17.74 -2.62
CA THR A 66 -13.09 17.92 -4.03
C THR A 66 -13.42 16.61 -4.73
N GLY A 67 -13.22 15.47 -4.06
CA GLY A 67 -13.39 14.14 -4.62
C GLY A 67 -12.18 13.65 -5.43
N ALA A 68 -11.02 14.30 -5.32
CA ALA A 68 -9.79 13.84 -5.96
C ALA A 68 -9.07 12.84 -5.04
N LYS A 69 -8.58 11.73 -5.61
CA LYS A 69 -7.88 10.69 -4.84
C LYS A 69 -6.60 11.27 -4.24
N MET A 70 -6.46 11.14 -2.92
CA MET A 70 -5.22 11.49 -2.21
C MET A 70 -4.16 10.47 -2.59
N THR A 71 -3.16 10.86 -3.37
CA THR A 71 -2.13 9.93 -3.90
C THR A 71 -0.78 10.09 -3.22
N ASP A 72 -0.60 11.17 -2.47
CA ASP A 72 0.65 11.54 -1.81
C ASP A 72 0.43 11.65 -0.29
N ASP A 73 -0.21 10.63 0.29
CA ASP A 73 -0.64 10.61 1.68
C ASP A 73 -0.31 9.27 2.34
N ALA A 74 0.24 9.31 3.55
CA ALA A 74 0.65 8.12 4.30
C ALA A 74 -0.54 7.19 4.60
N GLY A 75 -1.72 7.75 4.85
CA GLY A 75 -2.93 6.97 5.10
C GLY A 75 -3.43 6.22 3.87
N GLN A 76 -3.08 6.66 2.65
CA GLN A 76 -3.61 6.07 1.42
C GLN A 76 -3.09 4.65 1.15
N HIS A 77 -1.79 4.44 1.35
CA HIS A 77 -1.07 3.26 0.88
C HIS A 77 0.16 2.95 1.73
N GLY A 78 0.09 3.29 3.03
CA GLY A 78 1.17 3.17 4.00
C GLY A 78 1.50 1.74 4.44
N THR A 79 0.76 0.74 3.99
CA THR A 79 0.95 -0.67 4.39
C THR A 79 1.10 -1.60 3.19
N VAL A 80 2.07 -2.50 3.26
CA VAL A 80 2.30 -3.62 2.36
C VAL A 80 2.16 -4.89 3.19
N TYR A 81 1.18 -5.71 2.87
CA TYR A 81 0.99 -7.02 3.47
C TYR A 81 1.77 -8.06 2.68
N VAL A 82 2.52 -8.90 3.39
CA VAL A 82 3.38 -9.95 2.82
C VAL A 82 3.03 -11.27 3.49
N ARG A 83 2.75 -12.31 2.71
CA ARG A 83 2.44 -13.62 3.27
C ARG A 83 3.69 -14.20 3.95
N THR A 84 3.55 -14.86 5.09
CA THR A 84 4.69 -15.37 5.88
C THR A 84 5.59 -16.41 5.19
N ASP A 85 5.14 -17.00 4.07
CA ASP A 85 5.92 -17.89 3.21
C ASP A 85 6.66 -17.16 2.08
N VAL A 86 6.52 -15.83 1.97
CA VAL A 86 7.23 -14.98 1.01
C VAL A 86 8.52 -14.46 1.64
N HIS A 87 9.65 -14.85 1.05
CA HIS A 87 10.98 -14.56 1.57
C HIS A 87 11.68 -13.37 0.92
N GLN A 88 10.98 -12.65 0.03
CA GLN A 88 11.56 -11.52 -0.69
C GLN A 88 10.48 -10.51 -1.03
N VAL A 89 10.77 -9.24 -0.76
CA VAL A 89 9.93 -8.10 -1.13
C VAL A 89 10.81 -7.10 -1.88
N THR A 90 10.31 -6.57 -2.99
CA THR A 90 11.01 -5.52 -3.74
C THR A 90 10.29 -4.20 -3.51
N LEU A 91 11.02 -3.25 -2.94
CA LEU A 91 10.53 -1.90 -2.68
C LEU A 91 11.09 -0.99 -3.77
N THR A 92 10.27 -0.08 -4.25
CA THR A 92 10.58 0.78 -5.39
C THR A 92 10.37 2.23 -5.02
N TYR A 93 11.29 3.07 -5.48
CA TYR A 93 11.10 4.51 -5.61
C TYR A 93 10.95 4.80 -7.11
N ASP A 94 9.78 5.23 -7.54
CA ASP A 94 9.51 5.63 -8.92
C ASP A 94 9.25 7.12 -8.97
N CYS A 95 10.24 7.87 -9.44
CA CYS A 95 10.17 9.32 -9.42
C CYS A 95 9.13 9.89 -10.39
N THR A 96 8.69 9.09 -11.36
CA THR A 96 7.71 9.50 -12.38
C THR A 96 6.27 9.39 -11.88
N LYS A 97 6.03 8.75 -10.72
CA LYS A 97 4.70 8.71 -10.12
C LYS A 97 4.17 10.12 -9.87
N LYS A 98 2.88 10.25 -10.12
CA LYS A 98 2.16 11.52 -10.09
C LYS A 98 2.18 12.12 -8.68
N GLN A 99 2.74 13.31 -8.55
CA GLN A 99 2.73 14.14 -7.35
C GLN A 99 1.57 15.14 -7.46
N GLY A 100 0.39 14.80 -6.94
CA GLY A 100 -0.77 15.71 -7.04
C GLY A 100 -1.09 16.09 -8.49
N ILE A 101 -0.80 17.33 -8.90
CA ILE A 101 -1.13 17.90 -10.23
C ILE A 101 -0.14 17.59 -11.37
N GLY A 102 0.96 16.85 -11.16
CA GLY A 102 1.88 16.49 -12.25
C GLY A 102 2.85 15.35 -11.97
N SER A 103 3.49 14.81 -13.00
CA SER A 103 4.55 13.80 -12.93
C SER A 103 5.90 14.40 -13.33
N LEU A 104 6.99 13.99 -12.66
CA LEU A 104 8.34 14.35 -13.10
C LEU A 104 8.77 13.49 -14.30
N PRO A 105 9.48 14.04 -15.29
CA PRO A 105 10.10 13.24 -16.34
C PRO A 105 11.16 12.29 -15.75
N ALA A 106 11.23 11.05 -16.26
CA ALA A 106 12.25 10.08 -15.86
C ALA A 106 13.69 10.64 -15.94
N SER A 107 13.97 11.46 -16.97
CA SER A 107 15.27 12.11 -17.18
C SER A 107 15.70 13.03 -16.03
N THR A 108 14.77 13.51 -15.21
CA THR A 108 15.06 14.36 -14.05
C THR A 108 15.73 13.58 -12.94
N CYS A 109 15.45 12.29 -12.82
CA CYS A 109 15.93 11.44 -11.73
C CYS A 109 16.86 10.32 -12.21
N ALA A 110 16.96 10.08 -13.52
CA ALA A 110 17.85 9.06 -14.06
C ALA A 110 19.29 9.30 -13.58
N GLY A 111 19.90 8.28 -12.99
CA GLY A 111 21.24 8.35 -12.40
C GLY A 111 21.32 9.09 -11.06
N SER A 112 20.20 9.60 -10.53
CA SER A 112 20.15 10.17 -9.18
C SER A 112 20.14 9.06 -8.12
N THR A 113 20.68 9.36 -6.95
CA THR A 113 20.71 8.46 -5.80
C THR A 113 19.55 8.76 -4.87
N VAL A 114 18.97 7.70 -4.33
CA VAL A 114 18.00 7.75 -3.25
C VAL A 114 18.43 6.80 -2.16
N GLN A 115 18.20 7.16 -0.90
CA GLN A 115 18.49 6.30 0.24
C GLN A 115 17.21 5.64 0.74
N PHE A 116 17.22 4.30 0.78
CA PHE A 116 16.26 3.52 1.54
C PHE A 116 16.75 3.41 2.99
N GLY A 117 15.89 3.79 3.93
CA GLY A 117 16.03 3.48 5.35
C GLY A 117 15.10 2.32 5.71
N VAL A 118 15.59 1.33 6.43
CA VAL A 118 14.83 0.15 6.83
C VAL A 118 14.92 0.01 8.35
N ASP A 119 13.80 0.25 9.01
CA ASP A 119 13.56 -0.08 10.40
C ASP A 119 13.31 -1.60 10.52
N ILE A 120 14.18 -2.27 11.27
CA ILE A 120 14.15 -3.72 11.49
C ILE A 120 13.71 -4.07 12.92
N SER A 121 13.21 -3.09 13.68
CA SER A 121 12.74 -3.29 15.06
C SER A 121 11.53 -4.24 15.16
N GLY A 122 10.79 -4.40 14.07
CA GLY A 122 9.66 -5.31 13.97
C GLY A 122 10.01 -6.78 13.75
N PHE A 123 11.30 -7.14 13.75
CA PHE A 123 11.76 -8.53 13.69
C PHE A 123 12.50 -8.96 14.96
N ASP A 124 12.25 -10.19 15.38
CA ASP A 124 13.19 -10.91 16.24
C ASP A 124 14.37 -11.41 15.38
N LEU A 125 15.45 -10.63 15.37
CA LEU A 125 16.66 -10.90 14.58
C LEU A 125 17.38 -12.21 15.00
N TYR A 126 17.01 -12.82 16.12
CA TYR A 126 17.48 -14.19 16.43
C TYR A 126 16.84 -15.25 15.52
N ARG A 127 15.72 -14.94 14.86
CA ARG A 127 14.91 -15.86 14.05
C ARG A 127 15.10 -15.68 12.56
N VAL A 128 15.50 -14.49 12.11
CA VAL A 128 15.57 -14.15 10.69
C VAL A 128 16.96 -13.66 10.28
N ASP A 129 17.31 -13.91 9.03
CA ASP A 129 18.43 -13.32 8.31
C ASP A 129 17.86 -12.35 7.27
N LEU A 130 18.37 -11.11 7.32
CA LEU A 130 18.03 -10.06 6.35
C LEU A 130 19.11 -9.92 5.28
N THR A 131 18.67 -9.72 4.04
CA THR A 131 19.54 -9.39 2.92
C THR A 131 19.02 -8.16 2.18
N PHE A 132 19.92 -7.28 1.75
CA PHE A 132 19.63 -6.21 0.79
C PHE A 132 20.35 -6.52 -0.50
N ASP A 133 19.59 -6.71 -1.58
CA ASP A 133 20.06 -7.12 -2.91
C ASP A 133 20.93 -8.39 -2.86
N GLY A 134 20.48 -9.35 -2.04
CA GLY A 134 21.19 -10.62 -1.81
C GLY A 134 22.42 -10.52 -0.90
N VAL A 135 22.78 -9.31 -0.43
CA VAL A 135 23.88 -9.12 0.52
C VAL A 135 23.35 -9.21 1.94
N LYS A 136 23.84 -10.18 2.72
CA LYS A 136 23.48 -10.34 4.14
C LYS A 136 23.83 -9.09 4.94
N GLN A 137 22.84 -8.57 5.66
CA GLN A 137 23.02 -7.41 6.52
C GLN A 137 23.62 -7.86 7.86
N LYS A 138 24.59 -7.08 8.36
CA LYS A 138 25.15 -7.34 9.69
C LYS A 138 24.21 -6.76 10.73
N GLU A 139 23.66 -7.64 11.54
CA GLU A 139 22.94 -7.29 12.75
C GLU A 139 23.96 -6.83 13.79
N ASN A 140 24.21 -5.52 13.81
CA ASN A 140 24.77 -4.88 14.99
C ASN A 140 23.60 -4.41 15.87
N ASP A 141 23.84 -3.76 17.01
CA ASP A 141 22.80 -3.13 17.85
C ASP A 141 21.98 -2.01 17.13
N ALA A 142 22.11 -1.88 15.80
CA ALA A 142 21.41 -0.89 15.00
C ALA A 142 20.04 -1.41 14.56
N LEU A 143 18.99 -0.75 15.03
CA LEU A 143 17.59 -1.01 14.62
C LEU A 143 17.24 -0.42 13.25
N TYR A 144 18.16 0.33 12.64
CA TYR A 144 17.99 0.96 11.32
C TYR A 144 19.16 0.60 10.41
N LEU A 145 18.82 0.17 9.20
CA LEU A 145 19.77 -0.10 8.12
C LEU A 145 19.52 0.86 6.97
N TYR A 146 20.58 1.28 6.29
CA TYR A 146 20.50 2.23 5.19
C TYR A 146 21.15 1.65 3.93
N LYS A 147 20.52 1.90 2.79
CA LYS A 147 21.02 1.47 1.49
C LYS A 147 20.78 2.56 0.46
N ASN A 148 21.86 2.97 -0.20
CA ASN A 148 21.79 3.92 -1.31
C ASN A 148 21.57 3.14 -2.61
N GLU A 149 20.55 3.53 -3.35
CA GLU A 149 20.20 2.99 -4.66
C GLU A 149 20.22 4.08 -5.72
N VAL A 150 20.56 3.72 -6.94
CA VAL A 150 20.62 4.65 -8.08
C VAL A 150 19.42 4.39 -8.98
N ALA A 151 18.67 5.45 -9.28
CA ALA A 151 17.54 5.38 -10.18
C ALA A 151 18.01 5.08 -11.61
N ASP A 152 17.32 4.14 -12.27
CA ASP A 152 17.60 3.70 -13.62
C ASP A 152 17.22 4.76 -14.68
N ALA A 153 17.32 4.41 -15.96
CA ALA A 153 16.94 5.31 -17.06
C ALA A 153 15.45 5.72 -17.06
N ASN A 154 14.60 4.96 -16.35
CA ASN A 154 13.18 5.24 -16.18
C ASN A 154 12.90 6.04 -14.91
N GLY A 155 13.93 6.42 -14.14
CA GLY A 155 13.77 7.13 -12.88
C GLY A 155 13.32 6.24 -11.72
N VAL A 156 13.54 4.92 -11.82
CA VAL A 156 13.16 3.93 -10.81
C VAL A 156 14.40 3.42 -10.08
N ALA A 157 14.41 3.54 -8.76
CA ALA A 157 15.35 2.85 -7.88
C ALA A 157 14.62 1.70 -7.16
N SER A 158 15.31 0.60 -6.87
CA SER A 158 14.70 -0.56 -6.23
C SER A 158 15.61 -1.15 -5.18
N LEU A 159 15.04 -1.54 -4.05
CA LEU A 159 15.69 -2.30 -3.00
C LEU A 159 15.02 -3.67 -2.89
N VAL A 160 15.80 -4.73 -3.04
CA VAL A 160 15.33 -6.09 -2.77
C VAL A 160 15.65 -6.45 -1.33
N ILE A 161 14.62 -6.63 -0.51
CA ILE A 161 14.75 -7.10 0.87
C ILE A 161 14.42 -8.59 0.89
N GLY A 162 15.42 -9.42 1.18
CA GLY A 162 15.22 -10.84 1.45
C GLY A 162 15.13 -11.08 2.96
N VAL A 163 14.12 -11.84 3.39
CA VAL A 163 13.91 -12.25 4.78
C VAL A 163 13.87 -13.78 4.81
N THR A 164 14.84 -14.39 5.49
CA THR A 164 14.98 -15.85 5.53
C THR A 164 15.05 -16.35 6.97
N ASN A 165 14.43 -17.49 7.26
CA ASN A 165 14.45 -18.05 8.61
C ASN A 165 15.84 -18.62 8.95
N ARG A 166 16.33 -18.36 10.16
CA ARG A 166 17.53 -18.99 10.73
C ARG A 166 17.20 -20.41 11.19
N GLY A 167 17.98 -21.38 10.71
CA GLY A 167 17.68 -22.80 10.90
C GLY A 167 18.13 -23.44 12.23
N LYS A 168 17.40 -24.51 12.60
CA LYS A 168 17.53 -25.46 13.72
C LYS A 168 16.98 -25.06 15.09
N PHE A 169 15.83 -24.40 15.14
CA PHE A 169 14.98 -24.49 16.32
C PHE A 169 13.87 -25.51 16.05
N SER A 170 13.71 -26.46 16.97
CA SER A 170 12.84 -27.63 16.83
C SER A 170 11.33 -27.30 16.79
N GLU A 171 10.95 -26.03 16.94
CA GLU A 171 9.54 -25.60 16.98
C GLU A 171 9.42 -24.18 16.40
N GLY A 172 8.99 -24.04 15.14
CA GLY A 172 8.18 -22.89 14.70
C GLY A 172 8.74 -21.46 14.71
N LEU A 173 10.05 -21.22 14.85
CA LEU A 173 10.61 -19.86 14.75
C LEU A 173 10.82 -19.45 13.29
N THR A 174 9.72 -19.15 12.60
CA THR A 174 9.68 -18.54 11.26
C THR A 174 9.32 -17.07 11.35
N ILE A 175 9.39 -16.34 10.23
CA ILE A 175 8.64 -15.08 10.05
C ILE A 175 7.23 -15.30 10.58
N GLY A 176 6.87 -14.53 11.60
CA GLY A 176 5.59 -14.59 12.30
C GLY A 176 4.54 -13.72 11.63
N ALA A 177 3.28 -13.98 11.98
CA ALA A 177 2.26 -12.94 11.83
C ALA A 177 2.64 -11.75 12.73
N ASP A 178 2.31 -10.53 12.30
CA ASP A 178 2.64 -9.26 12.95
C ASP A 178 4.12 -8.83 12.90
N ASP A 179 5.03 -9.67 12.39
CA ASP A 179 6.41 -9.22 12.11
C ASP A 179 6.36 -8.10 11.07
N TYR A 180 7.21 -7.07 11.20
CA TYR A 180 7.18 -5.93 10.28
C TYR A 180 8.54 -5.30 9.98
N LEU A 181 8.58 -4.55 8.87
CA LEU A 181 9.63 -3.59 8.53
C LEU A 181 9.02 -2.22 8.31
N GLY A 182 9.71 -1.16 8.74
CA GLY A 182 9.38 0.21 8.34
C GLY A 182 10.35 0.67 7.25
N VAL A 183 9.86 0.94 6.03
CA VAL A 183 10.73 1.38 4.93
C VAL A 183 10.51 2.85 4.61
N SER A 184 11.55 3.66 4.76
CA SER A 184 11.56 5.07 4.36
C SER A 184 12.47 5.31 3.17
N VAL A 185 12.24 6.42 2.48
CA VAL A 185 13.02 6.88 1.34
C VAL A 185 13.42 8.33 1.61
N SER A 186 14.69 8.66 1.38
CA SER A 186 15.20 10.01 1.58
C SER A 186 16.22 10.43 0.53
N ASN A 187 16.39 11.73 0.37
CA ASN A 187 17.38 12.34 -0.52
C ASN A 187 18.70 12.72 0.19
N CYS A 188 19.09 11.96 1.23
CA CYS A 188 20.32 12.23 1.99
C CYS A 188 21.01 10.93 2.44
N ASP A 189 22.34 10.97 2.61
CA ASP A 189 23.14 9.80 2.99
C ASP A 189 23.35 9.67 4.50
N ARG A 190 22.62 8.76 5.15
CA ARG A 190 22.82 8.38 6.56
C ARG A 190 23.71 7.14 6.76
N THR A 191 24.33 6.59 5.71
CA THR A 191 25.19 5.38 5.85
C THR A 191 26.53 5.69 6.54
N VAL A 192 26.97 6.94 6.52
CA VAL A 192 28.25 7.39 7.08
C VAL A 192 28.06 8.46 8.15
N ARG A 193 28.91 8.46 9.19
CA ARG A 193 28.80 9.36 10.34
C ARG A 193 28.69 10.85 9.95
N ASN A 194 29.54 11.31 9.03
CA ASN A 194 29.50 12.69 8.56
C ASN A 194 28.21 12.98 7.78
N GLY A 195 27.71 12.00 7.04
CA GLY A 195 26.46 12.06 6.31
C GLY A 195 25.27 12.24 7.25
N VAL A 196 25.20 11.48 8.35
CA VAL A 196 24.18 11.66 9.40
C VAL A 196 24.14 13.10 9.92
N THR A 197 25.29 13.67 10.28
CA THR A 197 25.33 15.07 10.77
C THR A 197 24.89 16.08 9.71
N LEU A 198 25.24 15.86 8.45
CA LEU A 198 24.80 16.69 7.34
C LEU A 198 23.29 16.57 7.12
N CYS A 199 22.76 15.34 7.12
CA CYS A 199 21.33 15.09 7.02
C CYS A 199 20.57 15.74 8.17
N ASP A 200 21.00 15.58 9.43
CA ASP A 200 20.36 16.21 10.59
C ASP A 200 20.31 17.75 10.46
N THR A 201 21.36 18.34 9.91
CA THR A 201 21.41 19.79 9.65
C THR A 201 20.43 20.17 8.55
N SER A 202 20.42 19.42 7.45
CA SER A 202 19.50 19.61 6.33
C SER A 202 18.04 19.37 6.71
N ASP A 203 17.75 18.41 7.58
CA ASP A 203 16.43 18.08 8.13
C ASP A 203 15.91 19.28 8.95
N ARG A 204 16.74 19.85 9.84
CA ARG A 204 16.39 21.06 10.62
C ARG A 204 16.17 22.28 9.73
N ALA A 205 16.86 22.34 8.59
CA ALA A 205 16.69 23.39 7.60
C ALA A 205 15.51 23.16 6.65
N GLY A 206 14.85 22.00 6.70
CA GLY A 206 13.75 21.64 5.79
C GLY A 206 14.21 21.42 4.34
N THR A 207 15.43 20.93 4.16
CA THR A 207 16.06 20.71 2.83
C THR A 207 16.23 19.25 2.47
N THR A 208 16.23 18.35 3.46
CA THR A 208 16.06 16.92 3.22
C THR A 208 14.57 16.62 3.17
N ASP A 209 14.18 15.83 2.19
CA ASP A 209 12.86 15.23 2.12
C ASP A 209 13.00 13.75 2.46
N THR A 210 12.22 13.30 3.45
CA THR A 210 12.12 11.90 3.85
C THR A 210 10.65 11.51 3.88
N VAL A 211 10.34 10.38 3.27
CA VAL A 211 9.00 9.81 3.18
C VAL A 211 9.00 8.41 3.76
N GLY A 212 7.92 8.02 4.43
CA GLY A 212 7.79 6.75 5.12
C GLY A 212 7.49 6.92 6.62
N PRO A 213 7.42 5.81 7.37
CA PRO A 213 7.69 4.45 6.90
C PRO A 213 6.50 3.84 6.14
N LEU A 214 6.77 3.29 4.95
CA LEU A 214 5.92 2.26 4.35
C LEU A 214 6.07 1.00 5.20
N ASN A 215 5.01 0.59 5.87
CA ASN A 215 5.01 -0.56 6.76
C ASN A 215 4.87 -1.83 5.93
N VAL A 216 5.87 -2.71 5.98
CA VAL A 216 5.81 -4.04 5.38
C VAL A 216 5.46 -5.03 6.49
N LEU A 217 4.21 -5.46 6.56
CA LEU A 217 3.66 -6.33 7.60
C LEU A 217 3.53 -7.77 7.09
N PHE A 218 4.01 -8.74 7.86
CA PHE A 218 3.94 -10.15 7.53
C PHE A 218 2.72 -10.81 8.15
N GLU A 219 1.96 -11.53 7.33
CA GLU A 219 0.66 -12.09 7.73
C GLU A 219 0.42 -13.50 7.18
N GLY A 220 -0.33 -14.29 7.94
CA GLY A 220 -0.61 -15.69 7.61
C GLY A 220 -1.65 -15.87 6.50
N ALA A 221 -1.82 -17.11 6.05
CA ALA A 221 -3.00 -17.48 5.24
C ALA A 221 -4.29 -17.27 6.05
N GLY A 222 -5.36 -16.84 5.40
CA GLY A 222 -6.63 -16.51 6.06
C GLY A 222 -6.70 -15.10 6.66
N TYR A 223 -5.64 -14.30 6.56
CA TYR A 223 -5.65 -12.91 7.03
C TYR A 223 -6.48 -11.99 6.12
N TYR A 224 -7.12 -10.98 6.74
CA TYR A 224 -7.88 -9.93 6.06
C TYR A 224 -8.88 -10.46 5.02
N PRO A 225 -9.95 -11.14 5.48
CA PRO A 225 -10.99 -11.67 4.60
C PRO A 225 -11.56 -10.61 3.66
N GLN A 226 -11.84 -11.06 2.45
CA GLN A 226 -12.45 -10.33 1.34
C GLN A 226 -13.80 -10.99 1.06
N VAL A 227 -14.88 -10.41 1.57
CA VAL A 227 -16.25 -10.88 1.34
C VAL A 227 -16.81 -10.20 0.10
N LYS A 228 -16.77 -10.90 -1.04
CA LYS A 228 -17.10 -10.34 -2.36
C LYS A 228 -18.41 -10.89 -2.91
N MET A 229 -19.23 -10.01 -3.46
CA MET A 229 -20.47 -10.41 -4.15
C MET A 229 -20.16 -11.00 -5.52
N LEU A 230 -20.96 -11.99 -5.93
CA LEU A 230 -20.82 -12.68 -7.20
C LEU A 230 -22.05 -12.49 -8.09
N ASN A 231 -21.91 -12.85 -9.36
CA ASN A 231 -23.07 -13.14 -10.18
C ASN A 231 -23.81 -14.39 -9.67
N GLN A 232 -25.07 -14.55 -10.08
CA GLN A 232 -25.88 -15.72 -9.70
C GLN A 232 -25.27 -17.05 -10.17
N ASP A 233 -24.48 -17.03 -11.25
CA ASP A 233 -23.70 -18.16 -11.75
C ASP A 233 -22.35 -18.35 -11.03
N ARG A 234 -22.11 -17.59 -9.95
CA ARG A 234 -20.88 -17.54 -9.14
C ARG A 234 -19.64 -16.99 -9.84
N THR A 235 -19.80 -16.32 -10.99
CA THR A 235 -18.68 -15.58 -11.59
C THR A 235 -18.39 -14.31 -10.78
N PRO A 236 -17.11 -13.96 -10.54
CA PRO A 236 -16.74 -12.80 -9.74
C PRO A 236 -17.07 -11.48 -10.46
N ALA A 237 -17.30 -10.43 -9.68
CA ALA A 237 -17.36 -9.07 -10.19
C ALA A 237 -16.01 -8.65 -10.82
N LEU A 238 -16.07 -7.67 -11.72
CA LEU A 238 -14.87 -7.04 -12.28
C LEU A 238 -14.18 -6.15 -11.22
N PRO A 239 -12.85 -5.95 -11.31
CA PRO A 239 -12.08 -5.19 -10.31
C PRO A 239 -12.50 -3.72 -10.08
N ASN A 240 -13.34 -3.16 -10.96
CA ASN A 240 -13.85 -1.79 -10.89
C ASN A 240 -15.28 -1.70 -10.34
N CYS A 241 -15.70 -2.69 -9.55
CA CYS A 241 -17.10 -2.82 -9.09
C CYS A 241 -18.12 -2.94 -10.23
N GLY A 242 -17.65 -3.38 -11.40
CA GLY A 242 -18.50 -3.69 -12.55
C GLY A 242 -18.79 -5.19 -12.65
N GLY A 243 -19.58 -5.59 -13.64
CA GLY A 243 -19.71 -7.01 -14.02
C GLY A 243 -20.70 -7.85 -13.22
N LEU A 244 -21.32 -7.33 -12.14
CA LEU A 244 -22.52 -7.95 -11.56
C LEU A 244 -23.74 -7.62 -12.43
N ASN A 245 -24.09 -8.52 -13.34
CA ASN A 245 -25.14 -8.27 -14.32
C ASN A 245 -26.55 -8.18 -13.71
N TRP A 246 -26.74 -8.78 -12.54
CA TRP A 246 -28.04 -8.83 -11.88
C TRP A 246 -28.31 -7.61 -10.97
N ALA A 247 -27.32 -6.78 -10.67
CA ALA A 247 -27.40 -5.66 -9.72
C ALA A 247 -27.20 -4.29 -10.40
N LYS A 248 -27.92 -4.04 -11.50
CA LYS A 248 -27.77 -2.84 -12.34
C LYS A 248 -29.04 -1.99 -12.46
N ASP A 249 -30.17 -2.48 -11.98
CA ASP A 249 -31.45 -1.78 -12.10
C ASP A 249 -31.69 -0.97 -10.82
N GLU A 250 -31.56 0.35 -10.90
CA GLU A 250 -31.76 1.26 -9.78
C GLU A 250 -32.92 2.21 -10.09
N THR A 251 -33.88 2.32 -9.17
CA THR A 251 -34.97 3.28 -9.30
C THR A 251 -34.51 4.68 -8.90
N TRP A 252 -33.57 4.80 -7.95
CA TRP A 252 -33.01 6.08 -7.48
C TRP A 252 -31.48 6.09 -7.53
N ASP A 253 -30.90 7.20 -8.00
CA ASP A 253 -29.48 7.50 -7.93
C ASP A 253 -29.12 8.05 -6.53
N TRP A 254 -28.38 7.28 -5.73
CA TRP A 254 -27.85 7.77 -4.45
C TRP A 254 -26.39 8.21 -4.62
N SER A 255 -26.12 9.51 -4.52
CA SER A 255 -24.78 10.08 -4.73
C SER A 255 -23.83 9.96 -3.52
N VAL A 256 -24.36 9.95 -2.28
CA VAL A 256 -23.55 9.94 -1.04
C VAL A 256 -22.67 8.68 -0.93
N TYR A 257 -23.22 7.53 -1.32
CA TYR A 257 -22.56 6.23 -1.16
C TYR A 257 -21.39 6.00 -2.11
N LYS A 258 -21.30 6.79 -3.18
CA LYS A 258 -20.27 6.65 -4.22
C LYS A 258 -18.92 7.26 -3.82
N ARG A 259 -18.75 7.85 -2.62
CA ARG A 259 -17.53 8.65 -2.32
C ARG A 259 -16.86 8.42 -0.97
N SER A 260 -17.58 8.16 0.13
CA SER A 260 -17.00 8.28 1.49
C SER A 260 -16.94 7.02 2.36
N TRP A 261 -17.48 5.88 1.91
CA TRP A 261 -17.66 4.66 2.75
C TRP A 261 -16.82 3.46 2.31
N PHE A 262 -15.98 3.61 1.28
CA PHE A 262 -15.22 2.47 0.77
C PHE A 262 -14.10 2.11 1.75
N GLY A 263 -14.15 0.89 2.27
CA GLY A 263 -12.93 0.19 2.67
C GLY A 263 -12.10 -0.18 1.44
N GLU A 264 -10.94 -0.80 1.65
CA GLU A 264 -10.10 -1.28 0.57
C GLU A 264 -10.87 -2.21 -0.35
N TYR A 265 -11.02 -1.82 -1.63
CA TYR A 265 -11.63 -2.63 -2.69
C TYR A 265 -13.08 -3.09 -2.43
N ALA A 266 -13.77 -2.57 -1.42
CA ALA A 266 -15.19 -2.83 -1.20
C ALA A 266 -16.01 -2.22 -2.34
N CYS A 267 -16.95 -2.99 -2.87
CA CYS A 267 -17.88 -2.51 -3.88
C CYS A 267 -19.27 -2.32 -3.26
N VAL A 268 -19.97 -1.29 -3.72
CA VAL A 268 -21.36 -1.04 -3.36
C VAL A 268 -22.22 -1.36 -4.58
N TYR A 269 -23.20 -2.22 -4.41
CA TYR A 269 -24.15 -2.60 -5.46
C TYR A 269 -25.57 -2.27 -5.02
N ALA A 270 -26.41 -1.85 -5.95
CA ALA A 270 -27.82 -1.61 -5.69
C ALA A 270 -28.70 -2.34 -6.71
N LYS A 271 -29.94 -2.64 -6.30
CA LYS A 271 -30.94 -3.24 -7.18
C LYS A 271 -32.35 -2.98 -6.68
N SER A 272 -33.28 -2.70 -7.58
CA SER A 272 -34.71 -2.66 -7.29
C SER A 272 -35.38 -4.04 -7.36
N TYR A 273 -36.30 -4.27 -6.43
CA TYR A 273 -37.16 -5.45 -6.29
C TYR A 273 -38.60 -5.01 -6.05
N GLN A 274 -39.59 -5.84 -6.34
CA GLN A 274 -40.94 -5.58 -5.87
C GLN A 274 -41.05 -5.86 -4.38
N VAL A 275 -41.93 -5.13 -3.70
CA VAL A 275 -42.33 -5.46 -2.33
C VAL A 275 -42.91 -6.88 -2.30
N GLY A 276 -42.45 -7.72 -1.38
CA GLY A 276 -42.79 -9.15 -1.34
C GLY A 276 -41.76 -10.09 -1.97
N ASP A 277 -40.82 -9.55 -2.76
CA ASP A 277 -39.83 -10.36 -3.47
C ASP A 277 -38.79 -11.00 -2.54
N TRP A 278 -38.20 -12.07 -3.07
CA TRP A 278 -37.01 -12.69 -2.54
C TRP A 278 -35.76 -12.05 -3.11
N VAL A 279 -34.81 -11.76 -2.22
CA VAL A 279 -33.47 -11.32 -2.57
C VAL A 279 -32.52 -12.49 -2.34
N THR A 280 -31.75 -12.87 -3.36
CA THR A 280 -30.73 -13.92 -3.27
C THR A 280 -29.37 -13.35 -3.61
N ILE A 281 -28.40 -13.48 -2.71
CA ILE A 281 -27.08 -12.87 -2.84
C ILE A 281 -26.00 -13.94 -2.65
N PRO A 282 -25.28 -14.30 -3.71
CA PRO A 282 -24.10 -15.14 -3.60
C PRO A 282 -22.87 -14.30 -3.24
N TYR A 283 -22.09 -14.80 -2.28
CA TYR A 283 -20.80 -14.25 -1.87
C TYR A 283 -19.70 -15.30 -2.03
N GLN A 284 -18.47 -14.82 -2.20
CA GLN A 284 -17.24 -15.59 -2.00
C GLN A 284 -16.40 -14.92 -0.91
N VAL A 285 -15.86 -15.72 0.00
CA VAL A 285 -14.88 -15.27 0.99
C VAL A 285 -13.51 -15.79 0.60
N LEU A 286 -12.61 -14.85 0.29
CA LEU A 286 -11.20 -15.09 0.03
C LEU A 286 -10.37 -14.44 1.15
N ASP A 287 -9.14 -14.88 1.39
CA ASP A 287 -8.19 -14.06 2.11
C ASP A 287 -7.58 -12.99 1.19
N ILE A 288 -6.79 -12.07 1.74
CA ILE A 288 -6.13 -11.00 0.97
C ILE A 288 -5.15 -11.53 -0.09
N TRP A 289 -4.76 -12.80 -0.01
CA TRP A 289 -3.91 -13.48 -1.00
C TRP A 289 -4.72 -14.09 -2.15
N GLY A 290 -6.05 -14.04 -2.08
CA GLY A 290 -6.97 -14.62 -3.05
C GLY A 290 -7.27 -16.10 -2.82
N ALA A 291 -6.87 -16.68 -1.68
CA ALA A 291 -7.17 -18.08 -1.36
C ALA A 291 -8.59 -18.21 -0.76
N PRO A 292 -9.40 -19.19 -1.19
CA PRO A 292 -10.71 -19.41 -0.60
C PRO A 292 -10.67 -19.79 0.88
N MET A 293 -11.49 -19.13 1.68
CA MET A 293 -11.65 -19.44 3.10
C MET A 293 -12.75 -20.48 3.28
N VAL A 294 -12.36 -21.73 3.55
CA VAL A 294 -13.27 -22.90 3.64
C VAL A 294 -13.88 -23.02 5.03
N ASN A 295 -15.19 -23.32 5.11
CA ASN A 295 -15.92 -23.46 6.37
C ASN A 295 -15.77 -22.23 7.28
N GLN A 296 -15.68 -21.05 6.66
CA GLN A 296 -15.63 -19.77 7.33
C GLN A 296 -17.06 -19.38 7.73
N PRO A 297 -17.33 -19.09 9.03
CA PRO A 297 -18.61 -18.52 9.44
C PRO A 297 -18.82 -17.15 8.79
N VAL A 298 -20.04 -16.93 8.30
CA VAL A 298 -20.48 -15.67 7.71
C VAL A 298 -21.86 -15.33 8.28
N ASP A 299 -21.94 -14.14 8.87
CA ASP A 299 -23.17 -13.52 9.32
C ASP A 299 -23.70 -12.57 8.26
N PHE A 300 -24.99 -12.63 8.00
CA PHE A 300 -25.70 -11.76 7.08
C PHE A 300 -26.61 -10.81 7.85
N PHE A 301 -26.44 -9.53 7.58
CA PHE A 301 -27.09 -8.45 8.29
C PHE A 301 -28.07 -7.75 7.35
N HIS A 302 -29.33 -7.70 7.75
CA HIS A 302 -30.38 -6.97 7.06
C HIS A 302 -31.11 -6.07 8.09
N ALA A 303 -30.89 -4.76 8.01
CA ALA A 303 -31.42 -3.85 9.00
C ALA A 303 -32.96 -3.90 9.04
N SER A 304 -33.53 -3.88 10.24
CA SER A 304 -34.98 -3.98 10.44
C SER A 304 -35.61 -2.69 10.96
N THR A 305 -34.80 -1.75 11.46
CA THR A 305 -35.28 -0.57 12.19
C THR A 305 -34.77 0.73 11.57
N PRO A 306 -35.50 1.85 11.75
CA PRO A 306 -35.00 3.19 11.42
C PRO A 306 -33.65 3.50 12.10
N PRO A 307 -32.80 4.34 11.48
CA PRO A 307 -32.98 4.98 10.17
C PRO A 307 -32.62 4.09 8.97
N ASN A 308 -32.07 2.90 9.21
CA ASN A 308 -31.50 2.02 8.18
C ASN A 308 -32.55 1.36 7.25
N CYS A 309 -33.83 1.63 7.50
CA CYS A 309 -34.99 1.26 6.67
C CYS A 309 -35.91 2.48 6.41
N GLY A 310 -35.33 3.69 6.36
CA GLY A 310 -36.09 4.93 6.27
C GLY A 310 -36.89 5.22 7.54
N SER A 311 -38.14 5.70 7.39
CA SER A 311 -39.03 6.02 8.51
C SER A 311 -39.86 4.83 9.01
N LEU A 312 -39.70 3.66 8.39
CA LEU A 312 -40.50 2.47 8.67
C LEU A 312 -39.65 1.29 9.19
N ARG A 313 -40.35 0.25 9.65
CA ARG A 313 -39.75 -1.03 10.03
C ARG A 313 -39.71 -1.96 8.81
N CYS A 314 -38.52 -2.42 8.45
CA CYS A 314 -38.35 -3.47 7.44
C CYS A 314 -38.77 -4.81 8.06
N LYS A 315 -39.57 -5.59 7.32
CA LYS A 315 -40.04 -6.90 7.73
C LYS A 315 -39.39 -7.96 6.86
N TRP A 316 -38.83 -8.98 7.50
CA TRP A 316 -38.06 -10.02 6.83
C TRP A 316 -38.66 -11.40 7.10
N GLY A 317 -38.61 -12.26 6.08
CA GLY A 317 -38.93 -13.67 6.21
C GLY A 317 -37.93 -14.41 7.10
N PRO A 318 -38.23 -15.67 7.48
CA PRO A 318 -37.27 -16.50 8.18
C PRO A 318 -36.05 -16.74 7.29
N GLU A 319 -34.88 -16.25 7.72
CA GLU A 319 -33.60 -16.50 7.08
C GLU A 319 -32.63 -17.14 8.09
N VAL A 320 -31.77 -18.03 7.60
CA VAL A 320 -30.59 -18.47 8.34
C VAL A 320 -29.51 -17.39 8.18
N ALA A 321 -29.48 -16.45 9.12
CA ALA A 321 -28.54 -15.33 9.13
C ALA A 321 -27.07 -15.75 9.31
N HIS A 322 -26.81 -17.00 9.73
CA HIS A 322 -25.46 -17.52 9.97
C HIS A 322 -25.20 -18.76 9.13
N LYS A 323 -24.23 -18.69 8.21
CA LYS A 323 -23.88 -19.82 7.33
C LYS A 323 -22.36 -20.01 7.28
N TYR A 324 -21.93 -21.16 6.78
CA TYR A 324 -20.52 -21.46 6.55
C TYR A 324 -20.24 -21.53 5.05
N THR A 325 -19.05 -21.07 4.65
CA THR A 325 -18.61 -21.17 3.26
C THR A 325 -18.31 -22.62 2.85
N ASP A 326 -18.50 -22.91 1.56
CA ASP A 326 -18.11 -24.20 0.97
C ASP A 326 -16.59 -24.28 0.72
N LYS A 327 -16.14 -25.39 0.10
CA LYS A 327 -14.72 -25.63 -0.23
C LYS A 327 -14.08 -24.59 -1.16
N ASN A 328 -14.88 -23.78 -1.84
CA ASN A 328 -14.44 -22.72 -2.74
C ASN A 328 -14.67 -21.33 -2.12
N GLY A 329 -15.01 -21.26 -0.83
CA GLY A 329 -15.29 -20.01 -0.13
C GLY A 329 -16.68 -19.46 -0.41
N TYR A 330 -17.59 -20.20 -1.08
CA TYR A 330 -18.90 -19.66 -1.45
C TYR A 330 -19.93 -19.79 -0.33
N VAL A 331 -20.77 -18.77 -0.20
CA VAL A 331 -21.97 -18.77 0.65
C VAL A 331 -23.09 -18.02 -0.08
N THR A 332 -24.35 -18.35 0.17
CA THR A 332 -25.50 -17.67 -0.44
C THR A 332 -26.57 -17.39 0.58
N PHE A 333 -27.01 -16.14 0.64
CA PHE A 333 -28.07 -15.66 1.52
C PHE A 333 -29.34 -15.40 0.72
N THR A 334 -30.48 -15.61 1.37
CA THR A 334 -31.79 -15.54 0.71
C THR A 334 -32.82 -15.07 1.72
N VAL A 335 -33.36 -13.88 1.49
CA VAL A 335 -34.30 -13.22 2.40
C VAL A 335 -35.49 -12.68 1.62
N GLN A 336 -36.68 -12.84 2.18
CA GLN A 336 -37.90 -12.26 1.62
C GLN A 336 -38.22 -10.94 2.30
N ASN A 337 -38.55 -9.91 1.53
CA ASN A 337 -39.19 -8.73 2.08
C ASN A 337 -40.67 -9.01 2.35
N LEU A 338 -41.11 -8.79 3.59
CA LEU A 338 -42.50 -8.99 4.03
C LEU A 338 -43.26 -7.68 4.25
N ASN A 339 -42.72 -6.56 3.81
CA ASN A 339 -43.48 -5.31 3.78
C ASN A 339 -44.61 -5.43 2.74
N THR A 340 -45.59 -4.52 2.82
CA THR A 340 -46.67 -4.42 1.84
C THR A 340 -46.50 -3.17 0.98
N ALA A 341 -47.14 -3.14 -0.20
CA ALA A 341 -47.14 -1.95 -1.07
C ALA A 341 -47.59 -0.67 -0.34
N ALA A 342 -48.64 -0.78 0.50
CA ALA A 342 -49.12 0.33 1.31
C ALA A 342 -48.08 0.84 2.30
N GLU A 343 -47.28 -0.07 2.89
CA GLU A 343 -46.18 0.31 3.78
C GLU A 343 -45.06 0.98 3.01
N ALA A 344 -44.63 0.44 1.87
CA ALA A 344 -43.62 1.10 1.04
C ALA A 344 -44.08 2.51 0.61
N CYS A 345 -45.36 2.71 0.29
CA CYS A 345 -45.93 4.02 -0.03
C CYS A 345 -46.06 4.98 1.16
N ALA A 346 -46.11 4.46 2.38
CA ALA A 346 -46.02 5.27 3.58
C ALA A 346 -44.57 5.74 3.86
N ASN A 347 -43.56 5.12 3.23
CA ASN A 347 -42.18 5.53 3.39
C ASN A 347 -41.94 6.81 2.58
N GLN A 348 -41.44 7.84 3.26
CA GLN A 348 -40.97 9.06 2.63
C GLN A 348 -39.45 9.04 2.72
N GLY A 349 -38.81 8.57 1.65
CA GLY A 349 -37.36 8.63 1.52
C GLY A 349 -36.95 10.03 1.10
N TYR A 350 -35.99 10.62 1.81
CA TYR A 350 -35.41 11.90 1.43
C TYR A 350 -33.92 11.69 1.17
N ASN A 351 -33.48 12.02 -0.04
CA ASN A 351 -32.06 12.00 -0.40
C ASN A 351 -31.46 13.38 -0.07
N ASP A 352 -30.59 13.42 0.92
CA ASP A 352 -29.97 14.65 1.39
C ASP A 352 -29.05 15.33 0.36
N ASP A 353 -28.52 14.60 -0.62
CA ASP A 353 -27.65 15.19 -1.65
C ASP A 353 -28.46 15.78 -2.80
N THR A 354 -29.40 15.00 -3.35
CA THR A 354 -30.20 15.42 -4.50
C THR A 354 -31.38 16.29 -4.09
N LYS A 355 -31.70 16.32 -2.78
CA LYS A 355 -32.90 16.97 -2.21
C LYS A 355 -34.21 16.40 -2.76
N GLU A 356 -34.15 15.24 -3.39
CA GLU A 356 -35.31 14.55 -3.92
C GLU A 356 -36.04 13.81 -2.81
N THR A 357 -37.36 13.94 -2.81
CA THR A 357 -38.23 13.09 -2.00
C THR A 357 -38.80 12.04 -2.90
N HIS A 358 -38.65 10.79 -2.49
CA HIS A 358 -39.20 9.68 -3.22
C HIS A 358 -40.12 8.87 -2.30
N THR A 359 -41.24 8.42 -2.85
CA THR A 359 -42.30 7.69 -2.15
C THR A 359 -42.47 6.29 -2.75
N CYS A 360 -43.19 5.40 -2.06
CA CYS A 360 -43.50 4.06 -2.57
C CYS A 360 -42.28 3.14 -2.75
N SER A 361 -41.25 3.31 -1.92
CA SER A 361 -40.14 2.38 -1.87
C SER A 361 -39.50 2.25 -0.48
N ILE A 362 -38.71 1.21 -0.28
CA ILE A 362 -37.91 0.97 0.91
C ILE A 362 -36.47 0.66 0.50
N GLY A 363 -35.54 1.55 0.81
CA GLY A 363 -34.10 1.29 0.71
C GLY A 363 -33.56 0.73 2.03
N VAL A 364 -32.72 -0.30 1.96
CA VAL A 364 -32.07 -0.90 3.13
C VAL A 364 -30.67 -1.37 2.78
N GLY A 365 -29.74 -1.28 3.73
CA GLY A 365 -28.39 -1.83 3.58
C GLY A 365 -28.32 -3.28 4.04
N PHE A 366 -27.79 -4.13 3.18
CA PHE A 366 -27.43 -5.52 3.45
C PHE A 366 -25.91 -5.67 3.40
N ASN A 367 -25.36 -6.43 4.34
CA ASN A 367 -23.94 -6.80 4.34
C ASN A 367 -23.75 -8.22 4.86
N ALA A 368 -22.67 -8.86 4.42
CA ALA A 368 -22.22 -10.15 4.91
C ALA A 368 -20.81 -9.97 5.49
N SER A 369 -20.57 -10.49 6.69
CA SER A 369 -19.29 -10.36 7.39
C SER A 369 -18.86 -11.69 7.99
N THR A 370 -17.56 -11.92 8.03
CA THR A 370 -16.93 -13.01 8.78
C THR A 370 -16.75 -12.68 10.26
N GLY A 371 -16.92 -11.42 10.65
CA GLY A 371 -16.64 -10.91 12.00
C GLY A 371 -15.15 -10.75 12.32
N MET A 372 -14.26 -11.01 11.37
CA MET A 372 -12.81 -10.83 11.54
C MET A 372 -12.41 -9.37 11.31
N SER A 373 -11.29 -8.96 11.91
CA SER A 373 -10.72 -7.62 11.71
C SER A 373 -9.21 -7.73 11.47
N PRO A 374 -8.66 -7.08 10.42
CA PRO A 374 -9.38 -6.30 9.41
C PRO A 374 -10.22 -7.18 8.45
N GLU A 375 -11.19 -6.59 7.77
CA GLU A 375 -12.04 -7.24 6.75
C GLU A 375 -12.44 -6.22 5.66
N SER A 376 -12.55 -6.69 4.41
CA SER A 376 -13.17 -5.95 3.31
C SER A 376 -14.43 -6.68 2.89
N GLN A 377 -15.56 -5.98 2.88
CA GLN A 377 -16.85 -6.55 2.52
C GLN A 377 -17.54 -5.69 1.47
N ASP A 378 -18.08 -6.33 0.44
CA ASP A 378 -19.00 -5.68 -0.48
C ASP A 378 -20.33 -5.38 0.22
N LEU A 379 -20.92 -4.23 -0.10
CA LEU A 379 -22.18 -3.76 0.44
C LEU A 379 -23.27 -3.88 -0.62
N PHE A 380 -24.46 -4.30 -0.21
CA PHE A 380 -25.62 -4.40 -1.09
C PHE A 380 -26.76 -3.53 -0.59
N TRP A 381 -27.38 -2.76 -1.48
CA TRP A 381 -28.47 -1.85 -1.16
C TRP A 381 -29.69 -2.15 -2.03
N PRO A 382 -30.51 -3.14 -1.65
CA PRO A 382 -31.77 -3.37 -2.33
C PRO A 382 -32.76 -2.23 -2.09
N GLN A 383 -33.54 -1.93 -3.13
CA GLN A 383 -34.67 -1.02 -3.09
C GLN A 383 -35.94 -1.83 -3.34
N PHE A 384 -36.87 -1.88 -2.39
CA PHE A 384 -38.16 -2.54 -2.57
C PHE A 384 -39.19 -1.50 -2.99
N VAL A 385 -39.62 -1.55 -4.25
CA VAL A 385 -40.51 -0.58 -4.89
C VAL A 385 -41.89 -1.19 -5.08
N ASN A 386 -42.91 -0.33 -5.12
CA ASN A 386 -44.24 -0.70 -5.60
C ASN A 386 -44.42 -0.14 -7.02
N THR A 387 -44.07 -0.90 -8.07
CA THR A 387 -44.13 -0.39 -9.46
C THR A 387 -45.51 -0.55 -10.11
N THR A 388 -46.60 -0.44 -9.35
CA THR A 388 -47.94 -0.33 -9.95
C THR A 388 -48.27 1.07 -10.49
N GLU A 389 -47.26 1.90 -10.77
CA GLU A 389 -47.39 3.15 -11.53
C GLU A 389 -46.65 3.06 -12.86
#